data_AF-A0A1G3BZ21-F1
#
_entry.id   AF-A0A1G3BZ21-F1
#
_cell.length_a   1.000
_cell.length_b   1.000
_cell.length_c   1.000
_cell.angle_alpha   90.00
_cell.angle_beta   90.00
_cell.angle_gamma   90.00
#
_symmetry.space_group_name_H-M   'P 1'
#
loop_
_entity.id
_entity.type
_entity.pdbx_description
1 polymer ?
#
loop_
_entity_poly.entity_id
_entity_poly.type
_entity_poly.pdbx_seq_one_letter_code
_entity_poly.pdbx_strand_id
1 'polypeptide(L)'
;MQRRIFNAAAVNIAAGLDPEKCTIFVQSHVPEHTELAWIFNTITPIGHLERMTQFKDKSKQHRENINAGLFTYPVLQTADILLYKGEVVPVGEDQVQHVELSREIARKFNMRYGEIFPEPQAILSEAPRIMGLDGKTKMS
;
A
#
# COMPACT_ATOMS: atom_id res chain seq x y z
N MET A 1 -7.50 17.69 -7.40
CA MET A 1 -7.52 16.38 -6.71
C MET A 1 -8.89 15.70 -6.82
N GLN A 2 -9.97 16.34 -6.39
CA GLN A 2 -11.34 15.78 -6.38
C GLN A 2 -11.80 15.13 -7.71
N ARG A 3 -11.56 15.79 -8.84
CA ARG A 3 -11.89 15.22 -10.17
C ARG A 3 -11.17 13.90 -10.47
N ARG A 4 -9.92 13.73 -10.02
CA ARG A 4 -9.17 12.48 -10.22
C ARG A 4 -9.73 11.35 -9.35
N ILE A 5 -10.15 11.66 -8.12
CA ILE A 5 -10.80 10.70 -7.21
C ILE A 5 -12.11 10.21 -7.83
N PHE A 6 -12.96 11.16 -8.28
CA PHE A 6 -14.22 10.82 -8.94
C PHE A 6 -14.01 9.97 -10.20
N ASN A 7 -13.06 10.37 -11.06
CA ASN A 7 -12.75 9.61 -12.27
C ASN A 7 -12.22 8.21 -11.97
N ALA A 8 -11.39 8.04 -10.93
CA ALA A 8 -10.88 6.73 -10.54
C ALA A 8 -12.03 5.79 -10.12
N ALA A 9 -12.98 6.28 -9.32
CA ALA A 9 -14.16 5.51 -8.95
C ALA A 9 -15.00 5.15 -10.19
N ALA A 10 -15.31 6.15 -11.03
CA ALA A 10 -16.12 5.95 -12.24
C ALA A 10 -15.51 4.94 -13.21
N VAL A 11 -14.20 5.03 -13.47
CA VAL A 11 -13.50 4.11 -14.39
C VAL A 11 -13.45 2.69 -13.84
N ASN A 12 -13.18 2.50 -12.54
CA ASN A 12 -13.15 1.15 -11.96
C ASN A 12 -14.54 0.50 -11.92
N ILE A 13 -15.59 1.27 -11.64
CA ILE A 13 -16.98 0.78 -11.73
C ILE A 13 -17.32 0.43 -13.18
N ALA A 14 -16.98 1.30 -14.13
CA ALA A 14 -17.19 1.02 -15.56
C ALA A 14 -16.41 -0.20 -16.07
N ALA A 15 -15.24 -0.49 -15.48
CA ALA A 15 -14.44 -1.68 -15.77
C ALA A 15 -15.00 -2.98 -15.14
N GLY A 16 -16.03 -2.88 -14.29
CA GLY A 16 -16.77 -4.02 -13.76
C GLY A 16 -16.74 -4.20 -12.24
N LEU A 17 -16.15 -3.27 -11.47
CA LEU A 17 -16.33 -3.30 -10.02
C LEU A 17 -17.77 -2.95 -9.65
N ASP A 18 -18.45 -3.87 -9.01
CA ASP A 18 -19.84 -3.75 -8.56
C ASP A 18 -19.87 -3.32 -7.07
N PRO A 19 -20.32 -2.09 -6.74
CA PRO A 19 -20.37 -1.60 -5.35
C PRO A 19 -21.29 -2.42 -4.43
N GLU A 20 -22.21 -3.22 -4.99
CA GLU A 20 -23.05 -4.13 -4.21
C GLU A 20 -22.30 -5.43 -3.83
N LYS A 21 -21.16 -5.70 -4.45
CA LYS A 21 -20.32 -6.88 -4.20
C LYS A 21 -18.98 -6.55 -3.56
N CYS A 22 -18.49 -5.32 -3.71
CA CYS A 22 -17.24 -4.89 -3.11
C CYS A 22 -17.36 -3.50 -2.48
N THR A 23 -16.51 -3.22 -1.50
CA THR A 23 -16.44 -1.90 -0.87
C THR A 23 -15.43 -1.02 -1.59
N ILE A 24 -15.90 0.05 -2.21
CA ILE A 24 -15.07 1.09 -2.82
C ILE A 24 -15.21 2.35 -1.98
N PHE A 25 -14.09 2.88 -1.48
CA PHE A 25 -14.09 4.08 -0.63
C PHE A 25 -12.87 4.95 -0.90
N VAL A 26 -12.92 6.20 -0.41
CA VAL A 26 -11.80 7.15 -0.49
C VAL A 26 -11.03 7.09 0.82
N GLN A 27 -9.73 6.81 0.76
CA GLN A 27 -8.85 6.67 1.93
C GLN A 27 -9.01 7.81 2.94
N SER A 28 -8.96 9.06 2.48
CA SER A 28 -9.04 10.24 3.34
C SER A 28 -10.40 10.47 4.01
N HIS A 29 -11.44 9.68 3.66
CA HIS A 29 -12.73 9.72 4.36
C HIS A 29 -12.73 8.86 5.63
N VAL A 30 -11.68 8.08 5.88
CA VAL A 30 -11.54 7.19 7.04
C VAL A 30 -10.31 7.64 7.87
N PRO A 31 -10.50 8.52 8.86
CA PRO A 31 -9.39 9.10 9.63
C PRO A 31 -8.57 8.06 10.41
N GLU A 32 -9.17 6.93 10.75
CA GLU A 32 -8.56 5.82 11.48
C GLU A 32 -7.32 5.26 10.76
N HIS A 33 -7.20 5.44 9.44
CA HIS A 33 -6.00 5.10 8.66
C HIS A 33 -4.79 5.84 9.21
N THR A 34 -4.95 7.14 9.48
CA THR A 34 -3.87 7.99 9.96
C THR A 34 -3.57 7.78 11.44
N GLU A 35 -4.59 7.49 12.25
CA GLU A 35 -4.41 7.15 13.67
C GLU A 35 -3.65 5.83 13.83
N LEU A 36 -4.05 4.80 13.09
CA LEU A 36 -3.37 3.51 13.12
C LEU A 36 -1.96 3.60 12.54
N ALA A 37 -1.76 4.38 11.48
CA ALA A 37 -0.42 4.63 10.93
C ALA A 37 0.51 5.30 11.95
N TRP A 38 0.00 6.24 12.76
CA TRP A 38 0.78 6.82 13.86
C TRP A 38 1.21 5.75 14.87
N ILE A 39 0.28 4.89 15.30
CA ILE A 39 0.58 3.78 16.22
C ILE A 39 1.64 2.84 15.61
N PHE A 40 1.48 2.46 14.34
CA PHE A 40 2.44 1.58 13.65
C PHE A 40 3.81 2.21 13.47
N ASN A 41 3.91 3.53 13.29
CA ASN A 41 5.19 4.23 13.25
C ASN A 41 5.98 4.02 14.56
N THR A 42 5.30 3.97 15.71
CA THR A 42 5.97 3.77 17.02
C THR A 42 6.61 2.39 17.20
N ILE A 43 6.22 1.39 16.39
CA ILE A 43 6.74 0.01 16.47
C ILE A 43 7.55 -0.41 15.24
N THR A 44 7.67 0.48 14.25
CA THR A 44 8.40 0.24 13.00
C THR A 44 9.81 0.82 13.11
N PRO A 45 10.88 -0.01 13.13
CA PRO A 45 12.24 0.50 13.19
C PRO A 45 12.61 1.26 11.93
N ILE A 46 13.29 2.41 12.09
CA ILE A 46 13.78 3.25 10.99
C ILE A 46 14.56 2.44 9.96
N GLY A 47 15.43 1.53 10.39
CA GLY A 47 16.23 0.70 9.49
C GLY A 47 15.42 -0.23 8.57
N HIS A 48 14.16 -0.56 8.91
CA HIS A 48 13.28 -1.31 8.00
C HIS A 48 12.85 -0.42 6.83
N LEU A 49 12.49 0.84 7.11
CA LEU A 49 12.07 1.82 6.12
C LEU A 49 13.24 2.27 5.23
N GLU A 50 14.43 2.47 5.80
CA GLU A 50 15.64 2.84 5.04
C GLU A 50 16.05 1.77 4.02
N ARG A 51 15.70 0.49 4.28
CA ARG A 51 16.00 -0.63 3.38
C ARG A 51 14.98 -0.82 2.26
N MET A 52 13.87 -0.10 2.26
CA MET A 52 12.85 -0.20 1.22
C MET A 52 13.39 0.25 -0.14
N THR A 53 13.23 -0.60 -1.15
CA THR A 53 13.75 -0.35 -2.51
C THR A 53 13.13 0.90 -3.11
N GLN A 54 11.81 1.07 -2.95
CA GLN A 54 11.09 2.26 -3.41
C GLN A 54 11.61 3.56 -2.78
N PHE A 55 11.91 3.55 -1.47
CA PHE A 55 12.46 4.72 -0.80
C PHE A 55 13.83 5.07 -1.38
N LYS A 56 14.72 4.06 -1.52
CA LYS A 56 16.06 4.25 -2.09
C LYS A 56 16.02 4.78 -3.52
N ASP A 57 15.18 4.21 -4.38
CA ASP A 57 15.12 4.57 -5.80
C ASP A 57 14.51 5.96 -5.99
N LYS A 58 13.38 6.25 -5.33
CA LYS A 58 12.75 7.57 -5.40
C LYS A 58 13.62 8.66 -4.77
N SER A 59 14.35 8.35 -3.70
CA SER A 59 15.29 9.30 -3.09
C SER A 59 16.47 9.64 -3.99
N LYS A 60 16.96 8.68 -4.78
CA LYS A 60 18.00 8.94 -5.78
C LYS A 60 17.51 9.80 -6.94
N GLN A 61 16.26 9.57 -7.38
CA GLN A 61 15.64 10.29 -8.49
C GLN A 61 15.19 11.71 -8.10
N HIS A 62 14.77 11.91 -6.84
CA HIS A 62 14.16 13.16 -6.37
C HIS A 62 14.85 13.69 -5.10
N ARG A 63 16.17 13.92 -5.18
CA ARG A 63 16.98 14.34 -4.01
C ARG A 63 16.46 15.60 -3.30
N GLU A 64 15.88 16.54 -4.04
CA GLU A 64 15.37 17.80 -3.48
C GLU A 64 14.01 17.66 -2.78
N ASN A 65 13.32 16.53 -2.93
CA ASN A 65 11.97 16.30 -2.38
C ASN A 65 11.85 14.95 -1.64
N ILE A 66 12.89 14.60 -0.88
CA ILE A 66 12.83 13.47 0.06
C ILE A 66 12.11 13.95 1.32
N ASN A 67 10.80 13.72 1.39
CA ASN A 67 9.98 14.09 2.54
C ASN A 67 9.63 12.88 3.42
N ALA A 68 9.21 13.15 4.66
CA ALA A 68 8.85 12.12 5.62
C ALA A 68 7.69 11.22 5.14
N GLY A 69 6.78 11.75 4.30
CA GLY A 69 5.70 10.96 3.69
C GLY A 69 6.25 9.87 2.78
N LEU A 70 7.23 10.18 1.92
CA LEU A 70 7.91 9.18 1.09
C LEU A 70 8.63 8.10 1.92
N PHE A 71 9.10 8.46 3.12
CA PHE A 71 9.76 7.52 4.02
C PHE A 71 8.76 6.62 4.78
N THR A 72 7.62 7.18 5.18
CA THR A 72 6.65 6.53 6.08
C THR A 72 5.41 5.99 5.38
N TYR A 73 5.20 6.26 4.09
CA TYR A 73 4.03 5.73 3.37
C TYR A 73 3.87 4.21 3.43
N PRO A 74 4.94 3.37 3.52
CA PRO A 74 4.74 1.94 3.68
C PRO A 74 4.02 1.58 5.00
N VAL A 75 4.23 2.38 6.04
CA VAL A 75 3.53 2.22 7.33
C VAL A 75 2.06 2.63 7.21
N LEU A 76 1.77 3.70 6.44
CA LEU A 76 0.40 4.06 6.11
C LEU A 76 -0.30 2.96 5.30
N GLN A 77 0.38 2.38 4.30
CA GLN A 77 -0.14 1.22 3.56
C GLN A 77 -0.44 0.03 4.47
N THR A 78 0.43 -0.24 5.46
CA THR A 78 0.15 -1.27 6.47
C THR A 78 -1.10 -0.95 7.29
N ALA A 79 -1.31 0.31 7.69
CA ALA A 79 -2.53 0.73 8.36
C ALA A 79 -3.77 0.53 7.47
N ASP A 80 -3.67 0.89 6.18
CA ASP A 80 -4.76 0.71 5.20
C ASP A 80 -5.17 -0.77 5.07
N ILE A 81 -4.20 -1.71 5.15
CA ILE A 81 -4.46 -3.15 5.08
C ILE A 81 -5.06 -3.67 6.40
N LEU A 82 -4.40 -3.37 7.52
CA LEU A 82 -4.69 -4.02 8.80
C LEU A 82 -5.89 -3.44 9.53
N LEU A 83 -6.27 -2.19 9.25
CA LEU A 83 -7.48 -1.60 9.81
C LEU A 83 -8.73 -2.43 9.47
N TYR A 84 -8.76 -3.00 8.27
CA TYR A 84 -9.85 -3.88 7.80
C TYR A 84 -9.53 -5.37 7.96
N LYS A 85 -8.46 -5.72 8.68
CA LYS A 85 -7.98 -7.10 8.83
C LYS A 85 -7.82 -7.82 7.49
N GLY A 86 -7.24 -7.13 6.50
CA GLY A 86 -6.98 -7.74 5.20
C GLY A 86 -6.01 -8.92 5.31
N GLU A 87 -6.46 -10.12 4.97
CA GLU A 87 -5.64 -11.33 4.97
C GLU A 87 -4.85 -11.49 3.68
N VAL A 88 -5.29 -10.85 2.60
CA VAL A 88 -4.74 -11.03 1.26
C VAL A 88 -4.74 -9.71 0.51
N VAL A 89 -3.63 -9.40 -0.17
CA VAL A 89 -3.42 -8.13 -0.88
C VAL A 89 -2.92 -8.40 -2.30
N PRO A 90 -3.73 -8.12 -3.34
CA PRO A 90 -3.28 -8.18 -4.73
C PRO A 90 -2.25 -7.09 -5.00
N VAL A 91 -1.05 -7.48 -5.44
CA VAL A 91 0.07 -6.55 -5.65
C VAL A 91 0.91 -6.92 -6.87
N GLY A 92 1.62 -5.93 -7.42
CA GLY A 92 2.70 -6.17 -8.37
C GLY A 92 3.96 -6.70 -7.68
N GLU A 93 4.87 -7.31 -8.44
CA GLU A 93 6.15 -7.83 -7.93
C GLU A 93 6.98 -6.77 -7.18
N ASP A 94 6.92 -5.51 -7.63
CA ASP A 94 7.63 -4.38 -7.03
C ASP A 94 7.04 -3.91 -5.69
N GLN A 95 5.87 -4.42 -5.30
CA GLN A 95 5.15 -4.04 -4.08
C GLN A 95 5.16 -5.15 -3.01
N VAL A 96 5.69 -6.34 -3.31
CA VAL A 96 5.75 -7.46 -2.36
C VAL A 96 6.46 -7.06 -1.06
N GLN A 97 7.50 -6.25 -1.15
CA GLN A 97 8.26 -5.77 0.01
C GLN A 97 7.38 -4.98 1.01
N HIS A 98 6.34 -4.27 0.55
CA HIS A 98 5.42 -3.54 1.42
C HIS A 98 4.43 -4.47 2.14
N VAL A 99 4.00 -5.55 1.48
CA VAL A 99 3.17 -6.58 2.11
C VAL A 99 3.98 -7.30 3.18
N GLU A 100 5.25 -7.61 2.90
CA GLU A 100 6.17 -8.20 3.88
C GLU A 100 6.37 -7.31 5.11
N LEU A 101 6.55 -6.00 4.92
CA LEU A 101 6.58 -5.04 6.03
C LEU A 101 5.28 -5.07 6.84
N SER A 102 4.14 -5.18 6.16
CA SER A 102 2.83 -5.25 6.82
C SER A 102 2.71 -6.49 7.71
N ARG A 103 3.19 -7.66 7.27
CA ARG A 103 3.27 -8.87 8.09
C ARG A 103 4.19 -8.69 9.30
N GLU A 104 5.35 -8.07 9.11
CA GLU A 104 6.28 -7.79 10.21
C GLU A 104 5.68 -6.88 11.28
N ILE A 105 4.98 -5.82 10.87
CA ILE A 105 4.31 -4.89 11.79
C ILE A 105 3.17 -5.61 12.51
N ALA A 106 2.35 -6.40 11.80
CA ALA A 106 1.28 -7.21 12.40
C ALA A 106 1.84 -8.14 13.49
N ARG A 107 2.90 -8.90 13.19
CA ARG A 107 3.56 -9.78 14.17
C ARG A 107 4.07 -9.03 15.39
N LYS A 108 4.78 -7.91 15.18
CA LYS A 108 5.31 -7.08 16.28
C LYS A 108 4.20 -6.51 17.16
N PHE A 109 3.12 -6.05 16.55
CA PHE A 109 1.95 -5.56 17.27
C PHE A 109 1.33 -6.67 18.10
N ASN A 110 1.05 -7.82 17.48
CA ASN A 110 0.42 -8.96 18.14
C ASN A 110 1.26 -9.50 19.30
N MET A 111 2.58 -9.61 19.12
CA MET A 111 3.49 -10.04 20.18
C MET A 111 3.47 -9.10 21.39
N ARG A 112 3.25 -7.80 21.18
CA ARG A 112 3.32 -6.79 22.23
C ARG A 112 1.99 -6.57 22.93
N TYR A 113 0.89 -6.64 22.19
CA TYR A 113 -0.43 -6.21 22.66
C TYR A 113 -1.50 -7.31 22.62
N GLY A 114 -1.15 -8.51 22.18
CA GLY A 114 -2.08 -9.64 21.99
C GLY A 114 -2.52 -9.80 20.54
N GLU A 115 -3.01 -10.99 20.19
CA GLU A 115 -3.37 -11.36 18.82
C GLU A 115 -4.58 -10.57 18.30
N ILE A 116 -4.32 -9.57 17.45
CA ILE A 116 -5.33 -8.60 16.98
C ILE A 116 -5.41 -8.56 15.45
N PHE A 117 -4.26 -8.55 14.77
CA PHE A 117 -4.16 -8.39 13.33
C PHE A 117 -3.76 -9.70 12.63
N PRO A 118 -4.34 -10.02 11.46
CA PRO A 118 -3.83 -11.10 10.62
C PRO A 118 -2.48 -10.73 10.00
N GLU A 119 -1.76 -11.74 9.50
CA GLU A 119 -0.57 -11.54 8.66
C GLU A 119 -0.96 -11.56 7.17
N PRO A 120 -1.00 -10.40 6.48
CA PRO A 120 -1.47 -10.33 5.09
C PRO A 120 -0.56 -11.07 4.11
N GLN A 121 -1.13 -11.81 3.17
CA GLN A 121 -0.40 -12.50 2.09
C GLN A 121 -0.48 -11.71 0.78
N ALA A 122 0.61 -11.68 0.01
CA ALA A 122 0.61 -11.09 -1.31
C ALA A 122 -0.03 -12.06 -2.34
N ILE A 123 -0.96 -11.57 -3.16
CA ILE A 123 -1.37 -12.25 -4.39
C ILE A 123 -0.71 -11.54 -5.57
N LEU A 124 0.05 -12.28 -6.35
CA LEU A 124 0.58 -11.82 -7.62
C LEU A 124 -0.45 -12.10 -8.72
N SER A 125 -0.55 -11.18 -9.68
CA SER A 125 -1.38 -11.39 -10.86
C SER A 125 -0.68 -12.34 -11.83
N GLU A 126 -1.41 -13.32 -12.35
CA GLU A 126 -0.98 -14.14 -13.50
C GLU A 126 -1.13 -13.40 -14.84
N ALA A 127 -1.69 -12.18 -14.82
CA ALA A 127 -1.95 -11.42 -16.03
C ALA A 127 -0.64 -11.11 -16.78
N PRO A 128 -0.62 -11.28 -18.12
CA PRO A 128 0.56 -11.02 -18.91
C PRO A 128 0.92 -9.54 -18.87
N ARG A 129 2.23 -9.27 -18.92
CA ARG A 129 2.75 -7.90 -18.98
C ARG A 129 2.33 -7.24 -20.29
N ILE A 130 1.57 -6.15 -20.20
CA ILE A 130 1.14 -5.38 -21.38
C ILE A 130 2.24 -4.38 -21.78
N MET A 131 2.75 -4.54 -23.00
CA MET A 131 3.77 -3.65 -23.57
C MET A 131 3.14 -2.36 -24.11
N GLY A 132 3.91 -1.27 -24.08
CA GLY A 132 3.54 -0.03 -24.75
C GLY A 132 3.44 -0.23 -26.26
N LEU A 133 2.76 0.69 -26.95
CA LEU A 133 2.60 0.64 -28.41
C LEU A 133 3.94 0.68 -29.16
N ASP A 134 5.00 1.14 -28.52
CA ASP A 134 6.37 1.16 -29.05
C ASP A 134 7.14 -0.15 -28.83
N GLY A 135 6.59 -1.10 -28.06
CA GLY A 135 7.19 -2.39 -27.73
C GLY A 135 8.44 -2.32 -26.83
N LYS A 136 8.85 -1.14 -26.36
CA LYS A 136 10.13 -0.97 -25.64
C LYS A 136 9.98 -1.09 -24.13
N THR A 137 8.88 -0.56 -23.60
CA THR A 137 8.63 -0.52 -22.16
C THR A 137 7.21 -0.99 -21.85
N LYS A 138 6.91 -1.22 -20.58
CA LYS A 138 5.54 -1.50 -20.14
C LYS A 138 4.64 -0.29 -20.45
N MET A 139 3.37 -0.54 -20.76
CA MET A 139 2.38 0.54 -20.83
C MET A 139 2.35 1.27 -19.48
N SER A 140 2.53 2.59 -19.49
CA SER A 140 2.61 3.45 -18.29
C SER A 140 1.87 4.76 -18.47
#